data_AF-A0A6A6LCR0-F1
#
_entry.id   AF-A0A6A6LCR0-F1
#
_cell.length_a   1.000
_cell.length_b   1.000
_cell.length_c   1.000
_cell.angle_alpha   90.00
_cell.angle_beta   90.00
_cell.angle_gamma   90.00
#
_symmetry.space_group_name_H-M   'P 1'
#
loop_
_entity.id
_entity.type
_entity.pdbx_description
1 polymer ?
#
loop_
_entity_poly.entity_id
_entity_poly.type
_entity_poly.pdbx_seq_one_letter_code
_entity_poly.pdbx_strand_id
1 'polypeptide(L)'
;MTHNHVAEKLYLELKTFEEDRAKEENVTLLQFDLDDLESFIQRTVQYAGLLTYYSLGKLYYLHAGITETLRLYPAVPQDPKGILEDDVLPDGTKSKQEGW
;
A
#
# COMPACT_ATOMS: atom_id res chain seq x y z
N MET A 1 4.65 19.46 5.67
CA MET A 1 3.18 19.49 5.79
C MET A 1 2.74 18.16 6.37
N THR A 2 2.43 18.09 7.67
CA THR A 2 1.82 16.91 8.28
C THR A 2 0.32 17.02 8.07
N HIS A 3 -0.23 16.20 7.18
CA HIS A 3 -1.67 16.14 6.97
C HIS A 3 -2.28 15.20 8.00
N ASN A 4 -2.63 15.71 9.19
CA ASN A 4 -3.20 14.91 10.30
C ASN A 4 -4.40 14.05 9.85
N HIS A 5 -5.19 14.55 8.91
CA HIS A 5 -6.34 13.83 8.33
C HIS A 5 -5.99 12.54 7.59
N VAL A 6 -4.74 12.39 7.10
CA VAL A 6 -4.33 11.20 6.36
C VAL A 6 -4.23 9.99 7.30
N ALA A 7 -3.63 10.18 8.47
CA ALA A 7 -3.52 9.12 9.48
C ALA A 7 -4.90 8.70 9.99
N GLU A 8 -5.79 9.66 10.24
CA GLU A 8 -7.18 9.41 10.67
C GLU A 8 -7.96 8.60 9.63
N LYS A 9 -7.88 8.98 8.34
CA LYS A 9 -8.56 8.25 7.27
C LYS A 9 -8.02 6.83 7.10
N LEU A 10 -6.70 6.64 7.18
CA LEU A 10 -6.09 5.31 7.12
C LEU A 10 -6.58 4.45 8.28
N TYR A 11 -6.56 4.99 9.50
CA TYR A 11 -7.05 4.29 10.69
C TYR A 11 -8.52 3.88 10.54
N LEU A 12 -9.38 4.80 10.08
CA LEU A 12 -10.80 4.54 9.88
C LEU A 12 -11.04 3.46 8.82
N GLU A 13 -10.27 3.46 7.73
CA GLU A 13 -10.36 2.42 6.70
C GLU A 13 -9.99 1.04 7.27
N LEU A 14 -8.86 0.92 7.96
CA LEU A 14 -8.39 -0.34 8.53
C LEU A 14 -9.34 -0.87 9.62
N LYS A 15 -9.87 0.03 10.45
CA LYS A 15 -10.87 -0.32 11.47
C LYS A 15 -12.17 -0.82 10.86
N THR A 16 -12.71 -0.08 9.87
CA THR A 16 -13.95 -0.46 9.18
C THR A 16 -13.79 -1.81 8.48
N PHE A 17 -12.64 -2.01 7.83
CA PHE A 17 -12.28 -3.27 7.22
C PHE A 17 -12.31 -4.44 8.21
N GLU A 18 -11.69 -4.28 9.39
CA GLU A 18 -11.64 -5.32 10.42
C GLU A 18 -13.06 -5.68 10.90
N GLU A 19 -13.88 -4.66 11.18
CA GLU A 19 -15.26 -4.84 11.62
C GLU A 19 -16.12 -5.57 10.57
N ASP A 20 -15.97 -5.23 9.30
CA ASP A 20 -16.72 -5.86 8.22
C ASP A 20 -16.28 -7.30 7.96
N ARG A 21 -14.97 -7.58 8.04
CA ARG A 21 -14.44 -8.95 7.95
C ARG A 21 -14.91 -9.83 9.10
N ALA A 22 -14.83 -9.32 10.33
CA ALA A 22 -15.27 -10.04 11.51
C ALA A 22 -16.76 -10.42 11.42
N LYS A 23 -17.61 -9.52 10.91
CA LYS A 23 -19.05 -9.79 10.68
C LYS A 23 -19.26 -10.86 9.61
N GLU A 24 -18.55 -10.78 8.49
CA GLU A 24 -18.73 -11.75 7.40
C GLU A 24 -18.26 -13.16 7.77
N GLU A 25 -17.17 -13.27 8.52
CA GLU A 25 -16.61 -14.55 8.94
C GLU A 25 -17.20 -15.06 10.27
N ASN A 26 -18.11 -14.29 10.90
CA ASN A 26 -18.69 -14.56 12.21
C ASN A 26 -17.62 -14.77 13.31
N VAL A 27 -16.54 -13.99 13.26
CA VAL A 27 -15.43 -14.05 14.19
C VAL A 27 -15.58 -12.96 15.26
N THR A 28 -15.33 -13.31 16.52
CA THR A 28 -15.27 -12.32 17.61
C THR A 28 -13.87 -11.72 17.68
N LEU A 29 -13.78 -10.39 17.70
CA LEU A 29 -12.51 -9.68 17.82
C LEU A 29 -11.92 -9.83 19.22
N LEU A 30 -10.67 -10.28 19.31
CA LEU A 30 -9.96 -10.52 20.57
C LEU A 30 -9.63 -9.20 21.25
N GLN A 31 -10.01 -8.99 22.51
CA GLN A 31 -9.52 -7.83 23.24
C GLN A 31 -8.00 -7.94 23.47
N PHE A 32 -7.33 -6.81 23.57
CA PHE A 32 -5.91 -6.75 23.90
C PHE A 32 -5.66 -5.72 24.99
N ASP A 33 -4.60 -5.92 25.75
CA ASP A 33 -4.07 -4.99 26.74
C ASP A 33 -2.72 -4.44 26.24
N LEU A 34 -2.46 -3.15 26.49
CA LEU A 34 -1.21 -2.51 26.11
C LEU A 34 -0.03 -2.99 26.97
N ASP A 35 -0.30 -3.44 28.19
CA ASP A 35 0.72 -3.94 29.10
C ASP A 35 1.02 -5.44 28.91
N ASP A 36 0.22 -6.15 28.10
CA ASP A 36 0.42 -7.56 27.76
C ASP A 36 0.75 -7.77 26.27
N LEU A 37 2.02 -8.00 26.00
CA LEU A 37 2.55 -8.23 24.65
C LEU A 37 1.93 -9.45 23.97
N GLU A 38 1.61 -10.51 24.72
CA GLU A 38 1.03 -11.74 24.14
C GLU A 38 -0.37 -11.47 23.59
N SER A 39 -1.23 -10.76 24.34
CA SER A 39 -2.55 -10.35 23.83
C SER A 39 -2.47 -9.47 22.58
N PHE A 40 -1.50 -8.55 22.53
CA PHE A 40 -1.28 -7.69 21.38
C PHE A 40 -0.85 -8.49 20.13
N ILE A 41 0.08 -9.43 20.30
CA ILE A 41 0.53 -10.31 19.21
C ILE A 41 -0.65 -11.14 18.71
N GLN A 42 -1.44 -11.73 19.60
CA GLN A 42 -2.61 -12.53 19.22
C GLN A 42 -3.64 -11.71 18.43
N ARG A 43 -3.91 -10.46 18.83
CA ARG A 43 -4.80 -9.56 18.08
C ARG A 43 -4.23 -9.22 16.70
N THR A 44 -2.91 -8.99 16.61
CA THR A 44 -2.24 -8.73 15.33
C THR A 44 -2.33 -9.93 14.39
N VAL A 45 -2.13 -11.14 14.90
CA VAL A 45 -2.26 -12.39 14.13
C VAL A 45 -3.71 -12.58 13.65
N GLN A 46 -4.70 -12.31 14.51
CA GLN A 46 -6.11 -12.34 14.13
C GLN A 46 -6.39 -11.38 12.96
N TYR A 47 -5.95 -10.12 13.07
CA TYR A 47 -6.11 -9.13 12.01
C TYR A 47 -5.44 -9.57 10.71
N ALA A 48 -4.21 -10.08 10.78
CA ALA A 48 -3.50 -10.59 9.61
C ALA A 48 -4.23 -11.75 8.92
N GLY A 49 -4.91 -12.61 9.69
CA GLY A 49 -5.75 -13.68 9.15
C GLY A 49 -6.92 -13.20 8.28
N LEU A 50 -7.41 -11.97 8.50
CA LEU A 50 -8.51 -11.37 7.74
C LEU A 50 -8.04 -10.73 6.41
N LEU A 51 -6.72 -10.55 6.25
CA LEU A 51 -6.10 -9.97 5.05
C LEU A 51 -5.91 -11.04 3.96
N THR A 52 -6.98 -11.30 3.20
CA THR A 52 -6.93 -12.13 1.99
C THR A 52 -6.59 -11.28 0.77
N TYR A 53 -6.19 -11.93 -0.33
CA TYR A 53 -5.90 -11.24 -1.60
C TYR A 53 -7.06 -10.34 -2.07
N TYR A 54 -8.29 -10.84 -1.97
CA TYR A 54 -9.48 -10.09 -2.35
C TYR A 54 -9.80 -8.95 -1.39
N SER A 55 -9.52 -9.12 -0.10
CA SER A 55 -9.85 -8.13 0.92
C SER A 55 -8.83 -6.97 0.91
N LEU A 56 -7.55 -7.25 0.61
CA LEU A 56 -6.52 -6.24 0.35
C LEU A 56 -6.90 -5.28 -0.78
N GLY A 57 -7.55 -5.78 -1.83
CA GLY A 57 -8.02 -4.94 -2.95
C GLY A 57 -9.08 -3.90 -2.58
N LYS A 58 -9.68 -3.98 -1.38
CA LYS A 58 -10.67 -3.03 -0.87
C LYS A 58 -10.07 -1.90 -0.02
N LEU A 59 -8.78 -1.96 0.29
CA LEU A 59 -8.07 -0.96 1.11
C LEU A 59 -7.50 0.17 0.23
N TYR A 60 -8.38 1.05 -0.25
CA TYR A 60 -8.05 2.09 -1.22
C TYR A 60 -7.16 3.18 -0.66
N TYR A 61 -7.38 3.60 0.58
CA TYR A 61 -6.62 4.67 1.22
C TYR A 61 -5.22 4.20 1.60
N LEU A 62 -5.09 2.95 2.09
CA LEU A 62 -3.80 2.28 2.27
C LEU A 62 -3.02 2.22 0.95
N HIS A 63 -3.67 1.77 -0.14
CA HIS A 63 -3.04 1.72 -1.46
C HIS A 63 -2.58 3.11 -1.94
N ALA A 64 -3.41 4.13 -1.74
CA ALA A 64 -3.06 5.52 -2.07
C ALA A 64 -1.86 6.01 -1.26
N GLY A 65 -1.81 5.72 0.04
CA GLY A 65 -0.69 6.07 0.91
C GLY A 65 0.62 5.42 0.48
N ILE A 66 0.59 4.12 0.13
CA ILE A 66 1.77 3.40 -0.38
C ILE A 66 2.21 3.97 -1.74
N THR A 67 1.27 4.21 -2.65
CA THR A 67 1.58 4.73 -3.99
C THR A 67 2.17 6.13 -3.94
N GLU A 68 1.64 7.01 -3.08
CA GLU A 68 2.21 8.34 -2.88
C GLU A 68 3.60 8.28 -2.24
N THR A 69 3.82 7.33 -1.34
CA THR A 69 5.15 7.06 -0.77
C THR A 69 6.12 6.63 -1.88
N LEU A 70 5.74 5.74 -2.78
CA LEU A 70 6.57 5.31 -3.92
C LEU A 70 6.81 6.41 -4.96
N ARG A 71 5.86 7.35 -5.13
CA ARG A 71 6.04 8.52 -6.01
C ARG A 71 7.15 9.43 -5.50
N LEU A 72 7.23 9.62 -4.18
CA LEU A 72 8.24 10.45 -3.52
C LEU A 72 9.55 9.69 -3.29
N TYR A 73 9.46 8.41 -2.98
CA TYR A 73 10.56 7.52 -2.60
C TYR A 73 10.50 6.24 -3.46
N PRO A 74 10.83 6.33 -4.75
CA PRO A 74 10.79 5.18 -5.63
C PRO A 74 11.81 4.13 -5.18
N ALA A 75 11.40 2.85 -5.16
CA ALA A 75 12.28 1.74 -4.78
C ALA A 75 13.48 1.60 -5.73
N VAL A 76 13.28 1.92 -7.00
CA VAL A 76 14.33 1.98 -8.04
C VAL A 76 14.26 3.38 -8.67
N PRO A 77 15.11 4.34 -8.23
CA PRO A 77 15.01 5.73 -8.69
C PRO A 77 15.42 5.95 -10.15
N GLN A 78 16.28 5.09 -10.70
CA GLN A 78 16.80 5.18 -12.06
C GLN A 78 16.92 3.77 -12.66
N ASP A 79 16.42 3.59 -13.88
CA ASP A 79 16.54 2.36 -14.66
C ASP A 79 16.86 2.73 -16.12
N PRO A 80 18.14 2.99 -16.44
CA PRO A 80 18.53 3.44 -17.77
C PRO A 80 18.30 2.34 -18.81
N LYS A 81 17.75 2.72 -19.96
CA LYS A 81 17.56 1.85 -21.13
C LYS A 81 18.37 2.39 -22.32
N GLY A 82 18.94 1.48 -23.11
CA GLY A 82 19.58 1.82 -24.38
C GLY A 82 18.57 1.88 -25.52
N ILE A 83 18.84 2.72 -26.52
CA ILE A 83 18.01 2.88 -27.72
C ILE A 83 18.39 1.80 -28.73
N LEU A 84 17.43 0.96 -29.13
CA LEU A 84 17.65 -0.10 -30.13
C LEU A 84 17.46 0.39 -31.56
N GLU A 85 16.51 1.30 -31.78
CA GLU A 85 16.15 1.87 -33.08
C GLU A 85 15.81 3.36 -32.92
N ASP A 86 15.99 4.14 -33.98
CA ASP A 86 15.66 5.57 -33.98
C ASP A 86 14.16 5.79 -33.70
N ASP A 87 13.83 6.68 -32.76
CA ASP A 87 12.46 6.99 -32.35
C ASP A 87 12.25 8.50 -32.15
N VAL A 88 11.00 8.95 -32.16
CA VAL A 88 10.63 10.35 -31.91
C VAL A 88 9.67 10.39 -30.72
N LEU A 89 10.12 11.01 -29.63
CA LEU A 89 9.33 11.17 -28.41
C LEU A 89 8.08 12.03 -28.67
N PRO A 90 7.04 11.95 -27.81
CA PRO A 90 5.79 12.68 -27.99
C PRO A 90 5.91 14.21 -28.08
N ASP A 91 7.03 14.77 -27.64
CA ASP A 91 7.38 16.20 -27.72
C ASP A 91 8.10 16.58 -29.03
N GLY A 92 8.40 15.59 -29.90
CA GLY A 92 9.16 15.76 -31.15
C GLY A 92 10.67 15.55 -31.02
N THR A 93 11.18 15.25 -29.83
CA THR A 93 12.61 14.98 -29.60
C THR A 93 13.02 13.68 -30.29
N LYS A 94 14.08 13.73 -31.11
CA LYS A 94 14.60 12.54 -31.83
C LYS A 94 15.60 11.79 -30.97
N SER A 95 15.27 10.55 -30.62
CA SER A 95 16.16 9.58 -29.97
C SER A 95 16.81 8.74 -31.07
N LYS A 96 18.14 8.66 -31.09
CA LYS A 96 18.85 7.85 -32.08
C LYS A 96 19.46 6.63 -31.44
N GLN A 97 19.58 5.56 -32.20
CA GLN A 97 20.42 4.45 -31.83
C GLN A 97 21.85 4.98 -31.62
N GLU A 98 22.34 4.92 -30.38
CA GLU A 98 23.76 5.18 -30.11
C GLU A 98 24.53 3.98 -30.67
N GLY A 99 25.11 4.16 -31.86
CA GLY A 99 26.06 3.22 -32.42
C GLY A 99 27.28 3.15 -31.51
N TRP A 100 27.61 1.94 -31.07
CA TRP A 100 28.94 1.63 -30.56
C TRP A 100 29.93 1.57 -31.73
#